data_AF-A0A661C7I7-F1
#
_entry.id   AF-A0A661C7I7-F1
#
_cell.length_a   1.000
_cell.length_b   1.000
_cell.length_c   1.000
_cell.angle_alpha   90.00
_cell.angle_beta   90.00
_cell.angle_gamma   90.00
#
_symmetry.space_group_name_H-M   'P 1'
#
loop_
_entity.id
_entity.type
_entity.pdbx_description
1 polymer ?
#
loop_
_entity_poly.entity_id
_entity_poly.type
_entity_poly.pdbx_seq_one_letter_code
_entity_poly.pdbx_strand_id
1 'polypeptide(L)' 'MNNKLMILPANEAENIRLIRIPDDFSEHEVYRYVTALIAKVEEDSEYSWDDILDLLEDRGFEPVDFMLGPSLD' A
#
# COMPACT_ATOMS: atom_id res chain seq x y z
N MET A 1 8.38 -14.87 12.84
CA MET A 1 8.00 -14.27 11.56
C MET A 1 6.99 -13.19 11.88
N ASN A 2 7.39 -11.92 11.84
CA ASN A 2 6.51 -10.81 12.15
C ASN A 2 6.00 -10.23 10.84
N ASN A 3 4.83 -10.67 10.39
CA ASN A 3 4.27 -10.21 9.12
C ASN A 3 3.51 -8.91 9.38
N LYS A 4 4.22 -7.79 9.47
CA LYS A 4 3.59 -6.48 9.55
C LYS A 4 2.94 -6.19 8.20
N LEU A 5 1.62 -6.04 8.20
CA LEU A 5 0.82 -5.76 7.02
C LEU A 5 0.20 -4.37 7.14
N MET A 6 0.05 -3.69 6.01
CA MET A 6 -0.60 -2.40 5.91
C MET A 6 -1.69 -2.46 4.83
N ILE A 7 -2.89 -2.01 5.19
CA ILE A 7 -3.98 -1.81 4.25
C ILE A 7 -3.84 -0.40 3.68
N LEU A 8 -3.84 -0.29 2.36
CA LEU A 8 -4.01 0.97 1.64
C LEU A 8 -5.50 1.09 1.30
N PRO A 9 -6.27 1.91 2.05
CA PRO A 9 -7.70 2.04 1.84
C PRO A 9 -7.98 2.79 0.54
N ALA A 10 -9.10 2.46 -0.09
CA ALA A 10 -9.61 3.15 -1.27
C ALA A 10 -11.12 3.32 -1.15
N ASN A 11 -11.68 4.26 -1.92
CA ASN A 11 -13.13 4.51 -1.96
C ASN A 11 -13.88 3.34 -2.62
N GLU A 12 -13.23 2.69 -3.58
CA GLU A 12 -13.73 1.53 -4.32
C GLU A 12 -13.03 0.27 -3.78
N ALA A 13 -13.81 -0.78 -3.50
CA ALA A 13 -13.31 -1.98 -2.83
C ALA A 13 -12.25 -2.70 -3.67
N GLU A 14 -12.43 -2.74 -4.99
CA GLU A 14 -11.49 -3.27 -5.99
C GLU A 14 -10.13 -2.57 -5.99
N ASN A 15 -10.04 -1.37 -5.40
CA ASN A 15 -8.83 -0.56 -5.32
C ASN A 15 -8.13 -0.64 -3.97
N ILE A 16 -8.69 -1.37 -2.99
CA ILE A 16 -8.00 -1.64 -1.74
C ILE A 16 -6.75 -2.49 -2.05
N ARG A 17 -5.64 -2.16 -1.39
CA ARG A 17 -4.40 -2.94 -1.49
C ARG A 17 -3.92 -3.37 -0.11
N LEU A 18 -3.21 -4.49 -0.07
CA LEU A 18 -2.54 -4.99 1.11
C LEU A 18 -1.05 -5.10 0.77
N ILE A 19 -0.20 -4.53 1.61
CA ILE A 19 1.25 -4.61 1.45
C ILE A 19 1.92 -5.18 2.70
N ARG A 20 2.99 -5.94 2.51
CA ARG A 20 3.92 -6.33 3.58
C ARG A 20 4.95 -5.25 3.80
N ILE A 21 5.14 -4.89 5.06
CA ILE A 21 6.12 -3.91 5.51
C ILE A 21 7.48 -4.60 5.70
N PRO A 22 8.60 -4.03 5.22
CA PRO A 22 9.93 -4.54 5.52
C PRO A 22 10.23 -4.56 7.03
N ASP A 23 11.00 -5.55 7.49
CA ASP A 23 11.27 -5.74 8.92
C ASP A 23 11.95 -4.51 9.59
N ASP A 24 12.71 -3.74 8.80
CA ASP A 24 13.51 -2.60 9.26
C ASP A 24 12.70 -1.33 9.57
N PHE A 25 11.40 -1.31 9.31
CA PHE A 25 10.55 -0.14 9.59
C PHE A 25 9.92 -0.17 10.98
N SER A 26 9.98 0.97 11.68
CA SER A 26 9.10 1.23 12.82
C SER A 26 7.67 1.53 12.36
N GLU A 27 6.66 1.15 13.15
CA GLU A 27 5.24 1.30 12.79
C GLU A 27 4.83 2.78 12.57
N HIS A 28 5.41 3.70 13.32
CA HIS A 28 5.12 5.13 13.17
C HIS A 28 5.81 5.76 11.95
N GLU A 29 6.99 5.26 11.56
CA GLU A 29 7.72 5.77 10.41
C GLU A 29 7.14 5.25 9.09
N VAL A 30 6.63 4.01 9.08
CA VAL A 30 6.11 3.39 7.86
C VAL A 30 4.91 4.15 7.31
N TYR A 31 3.99 4.59 8.17
CA TYR A 31 2.81 5.34 7.74
C TYR A 31 3.20 6.63 7.03
N ARG A 32 4.04 7.45 7.68
CA ARG A 32 4.49 8.72 7.10
C ARG A 32 5.27 8.51 5.80
N TYR A 33 6.08 7.45 5.75
CA TYR A 33 6.88 7.14 4.56
C TYR A 33 6.00 6.72 3.38
N VAL A 34 5.06 5.78 3.59
CA VAL A 34 4.14 5.31 2.54
C VAL A 34 3.26 6.47 2.05
N THR A 35 2.72 7.30 2.94
CA THR A 35 1.95 8.50 2.53
C THR A 35 2.78 9.43 1.64
N ALA A 36 4.06 9.66 1.97
CA ALA A 36 4.93 10.51 1.17
C ALA A 36 5.27 9.90 -0.21
N LEU A 37 5.39 8.57 -0.31
CA LEU A 37 5.60 7.89 -1.59
C LEU A 37 4.36 7.99 -2.48
N ILE A 38 3.17 7.73 -1.94
CA ILE A 38 1.91 7.86 -2.67
C ILE A 38 1.73 9.29 -3.17
N ALA A 39 1.88 10.29 -2.29
CA ALA A 39 1.75 11.69 -2.67
C ALA A 39 2.69 12.10 -3.81
N LYS A 40 3.91 11.53 -3.86
CA LYS A 40 4.85 11.78 -4.96
C LYS A 40 4.37 11.22 -6.30
N VAL A 41 3.71 10.06 -6.29
CA VAL A 41 3.12 9.47 -7.51
C VAL A 41 1.91 10.28 -7.96
N GLU A 42 1.08 10.73 -7.00
CA GLU A 42 -0.09 11.57 -7.26
C GLU A 42 0.23 12.98 -7.79
N GLU A 43 1.50 13.41 -7.76
CA GLU A 43 1.92 14.66 -8.43
C GLU A 43 1.83 14.56 -9.97
N ASP A 44 1.86 13.34 -10.52
CA ASP A 44 1.58 13.11 -11.94
C ASP A 44 0.06 13.12 -12.20
N SER A 45 -0.36 13.77 -13.29
CA SER A 45 -1.78 13.85 -13.65
C SER A 45 -2.35 12.53 -14.21
N GLU A 46 -1.48 11.60 -14.61
CA GLU A 46 -1.85 10.32 -15.21
C GLU A 46 -1.22 9.14 -14.45
N TYR A 47 -1.48 9.03 -13.14
CA TYR A 47 -1.03 7.88 -12.34
C TYR A 47 -2.10 6.77 -12.24
N SER A 48 -1.64 5.56 -11.97
CA SER A 48 -2.44 4.38 -11.67
C SER A 48 -2.02 3.74 -10.34
N TRP A 49 -2.79 2.74 -9.89
CA TRP A 49 -2.41 1.95 -8.72
C TRP A 49 -1.12 1.15 -8.93
N ASP A 50 -0.85 0.74 -10.17
CA ASP A 50 0.34 -0.02 -10.50
C ASP A 50 1.60 0.86 -10.30
N ASP A 51 1.54 2.15 -10.64
CA ASP A 51 2.63 3.10 -10.40
C ASP A 51 2.94 3.27 -8.89
N ILE A 52 1.90 3.25 -8.05
CA ILE A 52 2.04 3.29 -6.60
C ILE A 52 2.70 2.01 -6.09
N LEU A 53 2.26 0.84 -6.57
CA LEU A 53 2.80 -0.45 -6.16
C LEU A 53 4.24 -0.63 -6.62
N ASP A 54 4.57 -0.27 -7.85
CA ASP A 54 5.93 -0.31 -8.39
C ASP A 54 6.88 0.53 -7.52
N LEU A 55 6.47 1.76 -7.15
CA LEU A 55 7.27 2.61 -6.27
C LEU A 55 7.44 2.01 -4.86
N LEU A 56 6.42 1.33 -4.33
CA LEU A 56 6.50 0.67 -3.03
C LEU A 56 7.40 -0.57 -3.08
N GLU A 57 7.32 -1.36 -4.15
CA GLU A 57 8.18 -2.53 -4.41
C GLU A 57 9.65 -2.14 -4.51
N ASP A 58 9.95 -1.05 -5.22
CA ASP A 58 11.30 -0.46 -5.30
C ASP A 58 11.88 -0.09 -3.93
N ARG A 59 11.03 0.06 -2.90
CA ARG A 59 11.43 0.36 -1.52
C ARG A 59 11.35 -0.84 -0.58
N GLY A 60 11.09 -2.03 -1.12
CA GLY A 60 11.08 -3.30 -0.40
C GLY A 60 9.73 -3.68 0.22
N PHE A 61 8.66 -2.91 -0.02
CA PHE A 61 7.32 -3.36 0.30
C PHE A 61 6.91 -4.44 -0.70
N GLU A 62 5.99 -5.32 -0.31
CA GLU A 62 5.52 -6.36 -1.23
C GLU A 62 3.99 -6.35 -1.26
N PRO A 63 3.35 -6.31 -2.43
CA PRO A 63 1.91 -6.50 -2.51
C PRO A 63 1.56 -7.92 -2.06
N VAL A 64 0.42 -8.04 -1.39
CA VAL A 64 -0.08 -9.30 -0.85
C VAL A 64 -1.47 -9.55 -1.43
N ASP A 65 -1.64 -10.67 -2.10
CA ASP A 65 -2.95 -11.14 -2.52
C ASP A 65 -3.84 -11.37 -1.30
N PHE A 66 -5.07 -10.88 -1.38
CA PHE A 66 -6.03 -10.99 -0.30
C PHE A 66 -7.45 -11.17 -0.83
N MET A 67 -8.30 -11.77 -0.01
CA MET A 67 -9.73 -11.83 -0.27
C MET A 67 -10.41 -10.77 0.58
N LEU A 68 -11.14 -9.86 -0.08
CA LEU A 68 -12.10 -9.02 0.62
C LEU A 68 -13.23 -9.90 1.15
N GLY A 69 -13.61 -9.65 2.40
CA GLY A 69 -14.75 -10.34 3.01
C GLY A 69 -16.06 -10.04 2.25
N PRO A 70 -17.13 -10.80 2.54
CA PRO A 70 -18.43 -10.55 1.94
C PRO A 70 -18.89 -9.12 2.25
N SER A 71 -19.48 -8.45 1.25
CA SER A 71 -20.17 -7.19 1.51
C SER A 71 -21.32 -7.44 2.49
N LEU A 72 -21.57 -6.49 3.39
CA LEU A 72 -22.66 -6.57 4.38
C LEU A 72 -24.02 -6.13 3.81
N ASP A 73 -24.13 -6.09 2.48
CA ASP A 73 -25.37 -5.79 1.75
C ASP A 73 -26.51 -6.74 2.14
#